data_AF-A0A1I0HI72-F1
#
_entry.id   AF-A0A1I0HI72-F1
#
_cell.length_a   1.000
_cell.length_b   1.000
_cell.length_c   1.000
_cell.angle_alpha   90.00
_cell.angle_beta   90.00
_cell.angle_gamma   90.00
#
_symmetry.space_group_name_H-M   'P 1'
#
loop_
_entity.id
_entity.type
_entity.pdbx_description
1 polymer ?
#
loop_
_entity_poly.entity_id
_entity_poly.type
_entity_poly.pdbx_seq_one_letter_code
_entity_poly.pdbx_strand_id
1 'polypeptide(L)'
;MKRVVFDVAVLITRVVTGVIFVAHGWQKWQAGLGATTGAFSGMGIPLPGAAAGFAAVVETVGGVLLILGLLVRPVALLLLIDMLGAIIFVHGGRGVMVGEGGWELAGALGALSLLFLALGGGRIGLDGLLGAIFRRREGRRAAEDELIEHRRGPAMGPGPSNVRTTGVRPAGAEGAYPAGTGVQGGPEAGAGGRAEQPMTPAEPGTPAERPEASRRPSTPRVHAGGLDDEDMRDIDALISEDQPEHRKPPNR
;
A
#
# COMPACT_ATOMS: atom_id res chain seq x y z
N MET A 1 -2.76 26.16 14.63
CA MET A 1 -1.78 26.25 13.52
C MET A 1 -1.08 24.91 13.24
N LYS A 2 -0.44 24.24 14.22
CA LYS A 2 0.31 22.98 14.00
C LYS A 2 -0.44 21.87 13.23
N ARG A 3 -1.75 21.71 13.48
CA ARG A 3 -2.58 20.69 12.78
C ARG A 3 -2.81 21.01 11.30
N VAL A 4 -3.06 22.28 10.96
CA VAL A 4 -3.31 22.70 9.56
C VAL A 4 -2.04 22.53 8.73
N VAL A 5 -0.88 22.92 9.27
CA VAL A 5 0.41 22.75 8.58
C VAL A 5 0.68 21.27 8.30
N PHE A 6 0.44 20.39 9.28
CA PHE A 6 0.55 18.95 9.08
C PHE A 6 -0.40 18.42 8.00
N ASP A 7 -1.68 18.80 8.05
CA ASP A 7 -2.68 18.36 7.07
C ASP A 7 -2.32 18.82 5.64
N VAL A 8 -1.81 20.05 5.48
CA VAL A 8 -1.34 20.58 4.19
C VAL A 8 -0.08 19.85 3.72
N ALA A 9 0.88 19.58 4.61
CA ALA A 9 2.09 18.83 4.26
C ALA A 9 1.74 17.42 3.78
N VAL A 10 0.86 16.71 4.51
CA VAL A 10 0.38 15.38 4.12
C VAL A 10 -0.33 15.43 2.76
N LEU A 11 -1.16 16.45 2.51
CA LEU A 11 -1.84 16.62 1.22
C LEU A 11 -0.83 16.78 0.07
N ILE A 12 0.13 17.70 0.21
CA ILE A 12 1.14 17.96 -0.82
C ILE A 12 1.95 16.69 -1.09
N THR A 13 2.46 16.05 -0.05
CA THR A 13 3.21 14.79 -0.17
C THR A 13 2.37 13.74 -0.88
N ARG A 14 1.08 13.62 -0.54
CA ARG A 14 0.18 12.63 -1.13
C ARG A 14 -0.07 12.89 -2.61
N VAL A 15 -0.31 14.15 -3.00
CA VAL A 15 -0.52 14.54 -4.39
C VAL A 15 0.73 14.28 -5.21
N VAL A 16 1.90 14.74 -4.74
CA VAL A 16 3.17 14.55 -5.46
C VAL A 16 3.50 13.06 -5.61
N THR A 17 3.39 12.28 -4.53
CA THR A 17 3.62 10.82 -4.56
C THR A 17 2.69 10.15 -5.57
N GLY A 18 1.40 10.48 -5.53
CA GLY A 18 0.42 9.91 -6.45
C GLY A 18 0.66 10.30 -7.90
N VAL A 19 1.08 11.54 -8.18
CA VAL A 19 1.43 11.98 -9.55
C VAL A 19 2.60 11.19 -10.10
N ILE A 20 3.63 10.94 -9.29
CA ILE A 20 4.80 10.15 -9.70
C ILE A 20 4.37 8.70 -10.04
N PHE A 21 3.55 8.07 -9.20
CA PHE A 21 3.01 6.75 -9.49
C PHE A 21 2.15 6.74 -10.77
N VAL A 22 1.27 7.73 -10.96
CA VAL A 22 0.48 7.84 -12.19
C VAL A 22 1.39 7.94 -13.42
N ALA A 23 2.46 8.72 -13.36
CA ALA A 23 3.41 8.84 -14.46
C ALA A 23 4.09 7.51 -14.79
N HIS A 24 4.59 6.79 -13.78
CA HIS A 24 5.21 5.47 -13.98
C HIS A 24 4.23 4.44 -14.53
N GLY A 25 3.01 4.40 -14.00
CA GLY A 25 1.99 3.48 -14.48
C GLY A 25 1.57 3.82 -15.91
N TRP A 26 1.44 5.12 -16.22
CA TRP A 26 1.07 5.59 -17.55
C TRP A 26 2.11 5.22 -18.60
N GLN A 27 3.40 5.28 -18.26
CA GLN A 27 4.47 4.81 -19.15
C GLN A 27 4.31 3.32 -19.51
N LYS A 28 3.88 2.46 -18.56
CA LYS A 28 3.62 1.03 -18.82
C LYS A 28 2.44 0.83 -19.77
N TRP A 29 1.40 1.66 -19.68
CA TRP A 29 0.28 1.65 -20.62
C TRP A 29 0.71 2.09 -22.02
N GLN A 30 1.50 3.16 -22.12
CA GLN A 30 1.99 3.67 -23.41
C GLN A 30 2.96 2.70 -24.10
N ALA A 31 3.83 2.03 -23.34
CA ALA A 31 4.68 0.97 -23.87
C ALA A 31 3.87 -0.25 -24.33
N GLY A 32 2.67 -0.44 -23.76
CA GLY A 32 1.85 -1.62 -23.93
C GLY A 32 2.21 -2.73 -22.95
N LEU A 33 1.20 -3.44 -22.46
CA LEU A 33 1.39 -4.52 -21.48
C LEU A 33 2.24 -5.67 -22.01
N GLY A 34 2.20 -5.95 -23.32
CA GLY A 34 3.05 -6.97 -23.95
C GLY A 34 4.54 -6.61 -23.87
N ALA A 35 4.90 -5.36 -24.19
CA ALA A 35 6.29 -4.88 -24.10
C ALA A 35 6.77 -4.86 -22.64
N THR A 36 5.92 -4.40 -21.71
CA THR A 36 6.21 -4.41 -20.28
C THR A 36 6.43 -5.83 -19.76
N THR A 37 5.60 -6.79 -20.18
CA THR A 37 5.75 -8.21 -19.84
C THR A 37 7.08 -8.76 -20.35
N GLY A 38 7.47 -8.43 -21.60
CA GLY A 38 8.77 -8.82 -22.16
C GLY A 38 9.95 -8.26 -21.36
N ALA A 39 9.89 -6.97 -21.00
CA ALA A 39 10.90 -6.33 -20.16
C ALA A 39 11.01 -6.99 -18.78
N PHE A 40 9.87 -7.24 -18.12
CA PHE A 40 9.82 -7.90 -16.81
C PHE A 40 10.34 -9.34 -16.87
N SER A 41 10.07 -10.06 -17.96
CA SER A 41 10.64 -11.37 -18.19
C SER A 41 12.17 -11.31 -18.31
N GLY A 42 12.71 -10.31 -19.02
CA GLY A 42 14.16 -10.10 -19.14
C GLY A 42 14.85 -9.73 -17.81
N MET A 43 14.09 -9.16 -16.87
CA MET A 43 14.55 -8.83 -15.51
C MET A 43 14.40 -10.00 -14.52
N GLY A 44 13.84 -11.14 -14.95
CA GLY A 44 13.65 -12.30 -14.07
C GLY A 44 12.49 -12.16 -13.08
N ILE A 45 11.53 -11.27 -13.33
CA ILE A 45 10.35 -11.10 -12.48
C ILE A 45 9.43 -12.33 -12.60
N PRO A 46 9.02 -12.96 -11.49
CA PRO A 46 8.11 -14.11 -11.54
C PRO A 46 6.73 -13.68 -12.05
N LEU A 47 6.09 -14.54 -12.85
CA LEU A 47 4.78 -14.29 -13.47
C LEU A 47 4.72 -12.92 -14.17
N PRO A 48 5.59 -12.65 -15.16
CA PRO A 48 5.82 -11.31 -15.70
C PRO A 48 4.56 -10.65 -16.27
N GLY A 49 3.63 -11.42 -16.84
CA GLY A 49 2.36 -10.89 -17.33
C GLY A 49 1.44 -10.40 -16.21
N ALA A 50 1.37 -11.14 -15.10
CA ALA A 50 0.59 -10.73 -13.93
C ALA A 50 1.25 -9.54 -13.24
N ALA A 51 2.58 -9.55 -13.10
CA ALA A 51 3.35 -8.45 -12.52
C ALA A 51 3.23 -7.16 -13.35
N ALA A 52 3.30 -7.24 -14.68
CA ALA A 52 3.13 -6.09 -15.56
C ALA A 52 1.72 -5.49 -15.45
N GLY A 53 0.68 -6.33 -15.45
CA GLY A 53 -0.71 -5.89 -15.25
C GLY A 53 -0.92 -5.27 -13.86
N PHE A 54 -0.37 -5.91 -12.83
CA PHE A 54 -0.40 -5.41 -11.45
C PHE A 54 0.25 -4.03 -11.35
N ALA A 55 1.51 -3.88 -11.77
CA ALA A 55 2.24 -2.63 -11.68
C ALA A 55 1.55 -1.51 -12.47
N ALA A 56 1.13 -1.78 -13.71
CA ALA A 56 0.43 -0.79 -14.53
C ALA A 56 -0.87 -0.30 -13.89
N VAL A 57 -1.70 -1.21 -13.36
CA VAL A 57 -2.98 -0.86 -12.72
C VAL A 57 -2.76 -0.20 -11.36
N VAL A 58 -1.91 -0.77 -10.51
CA VAL A 58 -1.68 -0.30 -9.15
C VAL A 58 -1.00 1.06 -9.14
N GLU A 59 0.03 1.28 -9.96
CA GLU A 59 0.68 2.59 -10.04
C GLU A 59 -0.27 3.66 -10.60
N THR A 60 -1.05 3.35 -11.64
CA THR A 60 -2.00 4.34 -12.21
C THR A 60 -3.22 4.58 -11.33
N VAL A 61 -4.04 3.56 -11.12
CA VAL A 61 -5.29 3.67 -10.37
C VAL A 61 -5.00 3.96 -8.91
N GLY A 62 -4.00 3.29 -8.33
CA GLY A 62 -3.55 3.57 -6.96
C GLY A 62 -2.99 4.98 -6.83
N GLY A 63 -2.19 5.47 -7.78
CA GLY A 63 -1.72 6.85 -7.79
C GLY A 63 -2.88 7.86 -7.81
N VAL A 64 -3.90 7.65 -8.65
CA VAL A 64 -5.11 8.49 -8.68
C VAL A 64 -5.88 8.43 -7.36
N LEU A 65 -6.14 7.24 -6.82
CA LEU A 65 -6.83 7.08 -5.54
C LEU A 65 -6.07 7.74 -4.39
N LEU A 66 -4.73 7.66 -4.41
CA LEU A 66 -3.87 8.33 -3.46
C LEU A 66 -4.02 9.85 -3.56
N ILE A 67 -3.97 10.44 -4.76
CA ILE A 67 -4.19 11.90 -4.96
C ILE A 67 -5.53 12.33 -4.34
N LEU A 68 -6.61 11.61 -4.66
CA LEU A 68 -7.95 11.88 -4.14
C LEU A 68 -8.06 11.67 -2.62
N GLY A 69 -7.12 10.95 -2.02
CA GLY A 69 -7.17 10.58 -0.61
C GLY A 69 -8.30 9.61 -0.32
N LEU A 70 -8.51 8.64 -1.22
CA LEU A 70 -9.53 7.60 -1.14
C LEU A 70 -8.85 6.24 -0.96
N LEU A 71 -9.34 5.42 -0.03
CA LEU A 71 -8.79 4.07 0.23
C LEU A 71 -7.26 4.12 0.48
N VAL A 72 -6.78 5.15 1.19
CA VAL A 72 -5.34 5.46 1.21
C VAL A 72 -4.50 4.32 1.77
N ARG A 73 -4.96 3.65 2.83
CA ARG A 73 -4.20 2.56 3.48
C ARG A 73 -4.05 1.32 2.57
N PRO A 74 -5.12 0.73 2.02
CA PRO A 74 -4.97 -0.42 1.13
C PRO A 74 -4.21 -0.06 -0.15
N VAL A 75 -4.45 1.14 -0.72
CA VAL A 75 -3.70 1.61 -1.90
C VAL A 75 -2.20 1.74 -1.58
N ALA A 76 -1.86 2.33 -0.44
CA ALA A 76 -0.48 2.48 0.00
C ALA A 76 0.22 1.13 0.25
N LEU A 77 -0.50 0.12 0.73
CA LEU A 77 0.04 -1.24 0.85
C LEU A 77 0.39 -1.83 -0.53
N LEU A 78 -0.51 -1.69 -1.51
CA LEU A 78 -0.28 -2.20 -2.86
C LEU A 78 0.91 -1.50 -3.53
N LEU A 79 0.98 -0.16 -3.42
CA LEU A 79 2.10 0.63 -3.93
C LEU A 79 3.42 0.30 -3.22
N LEU A 80 3.39 0.01 -1.92
CA LEU A 80 4.57 -0.45 -1.18
C LEU A 80 5.06 -1.80 -1.70
N ILE A 81 4.17 -2.77 -1.91
CA ILE A 81 4.52 -4.08 -2.47
C ILE A 81 5.12 -3.93 -3.88
N ASP A 82 4.54 -3.05 -4.69
CA ASP A 82 5.04 -2.75 -6.04
C ASP A 82 6.49 -2.20 -6.00
N MET A 83 6.75 -1.21 -5.15
CA MET A 83 8.10 -0.65 -4.97
C MET A 83 9.10 -1.65 -4.41
N LEU A 84 8.69 -2.54 -3.50
CA LEU A 84 9.57 -3.62 -3.02
C LEU A 84 9.95 -4.58 -4.17
N GLY A 85 8.99 -4.93 -5.03
CA GLY A 85 9.26 -5.70 -6.24
C GLY A 85 10.25 -4.99 -7.16
N ALA A 86 10.03 -3.70 -7.43
CA ALA A 86 10.95 -2.90 -8.24
C ALA A 86 12.37 -2.85 -7.66
N ILE A 87 12.51 -2.65 -6.35
CA ILE A 87 13.82 -2.62 -5.66
C ILE A 87 14.54 -3.96 -5.83
N ILE A 88 13.84 -5.07 -5.59
CA ILE A 88 14.46 -6.40 -5.60
C ILE A 88 14.86 -6.82 -7.01
N PHE A 89 13.95 -6.70 -7.98
CA PHE A 89 14.13 -7.29 -9.31
C PHE A 89 14.74 -6.32 -10.33
N VAL A 90 14.46 -5.02 -10.21
CA VAL A 90 14.89 -4.02 -11.21
C VAL A 90 16.14 -3.27 -10.75
N HIS A 91 16.20 -2.87 -9.48
CA HIS A 91 17.28 -2.02 -8.96
C HIS A 91 18.31 -2.78 -8.11
N GLY A 92 18.07 -4.06 -7.84
CA GLY A 92 18.98 -4.90 -7.05
C GLY A 92 20.40 -4.88 -7.62
N GLY A 93 21.38 -4.58 -6.78
CA GLY A 93 22.80 -4.56 -7.15
C GLY A 93 23.26 -3.33 -7.97
N ARG A 94 22.38 -2.35 -8.26
CA ARG A 94 22.70 -1.15 -9.06
C ARG A 94 23.06 0.10 -8.24
N GLY A 95 23.43 -0.08 -6.97
CA GLY A 95 23.72 1.03 -6.08
C GLY A 95 22.48 1.89 -5.76
N VAL A 96 22.70 3.12 -5.28
CA VAL A 96 21.61 4.00 -4.80
C VAL A 96 21.15 4.96 -5.90
N MET A 97 22.06 5.53 -6.68
CA MET A 97 21.80 6.66 -7.58
C MET A 97 20.97 6.27 -8.81
N VAL A 98 19.91 7.01 -9.10
CA VAL A 98 19.01 6.74 -10.24
C VAL A 98 19.72 6.84 -11.59
N GLY A 99 20.76 7.69 -11.69
CA GLY A 99 21.58 7.82 -12.90
C GLY A 99 22.32 6.53 -13.28
N GLU A 100 22.54 5.64 -12.32
CA GLU A 100 23.15 4.32 -12.51
C GLU A 100 22.10 3.19 -12.54
N GLY A 101 20.82 3.55 -12.52
CA GLY A 101 19.71 2.60 -12.35
C GLY A 101 19.52 2.12 -10.91
N GLY A 102 20.01 2.87 -9.92
CA GLY A 102 19.90 2.58 -8.50
C GLY A 102 18.48 2.72 -7.92
N TRP A 103 18.32 2.34 -6.66
CA TRP A 103 17.01 2.17 -6.03
C TRP A 103 16.42 3.43 -5.37
N GLU A 104 17.11 4.58 -5.36
CA GLU A 104 16.70 5.74 -4.55
C GLU A 104 15.25 6.18 -4.75
N LEU A 105 14.78 6.24 -6.00
CA LEU A 105 13.42 6.68 -6.30
C LEU A 105 12.39 5.65 -5.83
N ALA A 106 12.61 4.37 -6.14
CA ALA A 106 11.75 3.28 -5.70
C ALA A 106 11.71 3.17 -4.16
N GLY A 107 12.87 3.35 -3.51
CA GLY A 107 12.99 3.40 -2.05
C GLY A 107 12.25 4.58 -1.44
N ALA A 108 12.39 5.78 -2.01
CA ALA A 108 11.69 6.97 -1.55
C ALA A 108 10.17 6.81 -1.67
N LEU A 109 9.67 6.35 -2.81
CA LEU A 109 8.25 6.07 -3.03
C LEU A 109 7.74 4.95 -2.14
N GLY A 110 8.53 3.91 -1.91
CA GLY A 110 8.24 2.84 -0.96
C GLY A 110 8.12 3.38 0.47
N ALA A 111 9.05 4.21 0.92
CA ALA A 111 9.01 4.83 2.24
C ALA A 111 7.79 5.77 2.41
N LEU A 112 7.43 6.54 1.38
CA LEU A 112 6.22 7.38 1.38
C LEU A 112 4.95 6.52 1.41
N SER A 113 4.93 5.40 0.69
CA SER A 113 3.83 4.44 0.73
C SER A 113 3.69 3.81 2.11
N LEU A 114 4.80 3.41 2.75
CA LEU A 114 4.79 2.94 4.14
C LEU A 114 4.28 4.01 5.11
N LEU A 115 4.67 5.28 4.92
CA LEU A 115 4.17 6.40 5.71
C LEU A 115 2.65 6.54 5.60
N PHE A 116 2.09 6.47 4.39
CA PHE A 116 0.64 6.53 4.18
C PHE A 116 -0.09 5.29 4.71
N LEU A 117 0.54 4.12 4.68
CA LEU A 117 0.00 2.90 5.29
C LEU A 117 -0.08 3.04 6.83
N ALA A 118 0.97 3.57 7.46
CA ALA A 118 1.07 3.74 8.90
C ALA A 118 0.20 4.90 9.43
N LEU A 119 0.21 6.06 8.76
CA LEU A 119 -0.43 7.28 9.24
C LEU A 119 -1.79 7.56 8.58
N GLY A 120 -2.07 6.95 7.43
CA GLY A 120 -3.25 7.24 6.61
C GLY A 120 -3.09 8.50 5.75
N GLY A 121 -4.16 8.90 5.08
CA GLY A 121 -4.17 10.02 4.12
C GLY A 121 -4.29 11.42 4.72
N GLY A 122 -4.38 11.58 6.03
CA GLY A 122 -4.70 12.87 6.66
C GLY A 122 -6.16 13.28 6.53
N ARG A 123 -6.52 14.46 7.06
CA ARG A 123 -7.92 14.93 7.11
C ARG A 123 -8.43 15.51 5.80
N ILE A 124 -7.53 16.06 4.99
CA ILE A 124 -7.86 16.69 3.70
C ILE A 124 -7.80 15.62 2.61
N GLY A 125 -8.93 14.96 2.35
CA GLY A 125 -9.07 13.88 1.35
C GLY A 125 -10.47 13.28 1.43
N LEU A 126 -10.84 12.45 0.45
CA LEU A 126 -12.17 11.84 0.40
C LEU A 126 -12.46 10.96 1.63
N ASP A 127 -11.49 10.15 2.10
CA ASP A 127 -11.62 9.36 3.33
C ASP A 127 -11.92 10.26 4.56
N GLY A 128 -11.22 11.40 4.64
CA GLY A 128 -11.38 12.38 5.72
C GLY A 128 -12.73 13.11 5.68
N LEU A 129 -13.18 13.48 4.48
CA LEU A 129 -14.47 14.13 4.23
C LEU A 129 -15.62 13.17 4.55
N LEU A 130 -15.57 11.93 4.05
CA LEU A 130 -16.56 10.89 4.32
C LEU A 130 -16.66 10.63 5.82
N GLY A 131 -15.53 10.42 6.49
CA GLY A 131 -15.51 10.25 7.95
C GLY A 131 -16.10 11.44 8.72
N ALA A 132 -15.88 12.68 8.24
CA ALA A 132 -16.48 13.87 8.86
C ALA A 132 -17.99 13.94 8.67
N ILE A 133 -18.51 13.55 7.50
CA ILE A 133 -19.95 13.52 7.21
C ILE A 133 -20.65 12.46 8.08
N PHE A 134 -20.08 11.26 8.20
CA PHE A 134 -20.69 10.18 9.00
C PHE A 134 -20.77 10.55 10.49
N ARG A 135 -19.69 11.09 11.08
CA ARG A 135 -19.69 11.55 12.48
C ARG A 135 -20.74 12.63 12.76
N ARG A 136 -20.96 13.54 11.81
CA ARG A 136 -22.00 14.59 11.94
C ARG A 136 -23.41 14.00 11.94
N ARG A 137 -23.66 12.94 11.18
CA ARG A 137 -24.96 12.26 11.14
C ARG A 137 -25.26 11.51 12.44
N GLU A 138 -24.26 10.82 13.00
CA GLU A 138 -24.39 10.14 14.29
C GLU A 138 -24.68 11.12 15.43
N GLY A 139 -23.93 12.23 15.51
CA GLY A 139 -24.16 13.25 16.53
C GLY A 139 -25.55 13.91 16.43
N ARG A 140 -26.07 14.10 15.21
CA ARG A 140 -27.42 14.66 15.02
C ARG A 140 -28.51 13.68 15.46
N ARG A 141 -28.35 12.39 15.20
CA ARG A 141 -29.27 11.34 15.66
C ARG A 141 -29.30 11.25 17.18
N ALA A 142 -28.13 11.24 17.83
CA ALA A 142 -28.05 11.21 19.28
C ALA A 142 -28.72 12.44 19.94
N ALA A 143 -28.54 13.63 19.36
CA ALA A 143 -29.20 14.84 19.85
C ALA A 143 -30.73 14.82 19.61
N GLU A 144 -31.19 14.26 18.49
CA GLU A 144 -32.62 14.05 18.21
C GLU A 144 -33.22 13.06 19.22
N ASP A 145 -32.52 11.97 19.56
CA ASP A 145 -32.96 10.97 20.55
C ASP A 145 -33.04 11.55 21.97
N GLU A 146 -32.06 12.35 22.38
CA GLU A 146 -32.05 13.04 23.68
C GLU A 146 -33.21 14.04 23.81
N LEU A 147 -33.52 14.78 22.73
CA LEU A 147 -34.67 15.69 22.69
C LEU A 147 -36.00 14.93 22.76
N ILE A 148 -36.09 13.75 22.16
CA ILE A 148 -37.28 12.88 22.22
C ILE A 148 -37.47 12.34 23.64
N GLU A 149 -36.40 11.89 24.31
CA GLU A 149 -36.46 11.46 25.70
C GLU A 149 -36.84 12.60 26.65
N HIS A 150 -36.23 13.77 26.49
CA HIS A 150 -36.56 14.94 27.31
C HIS A 150 -38.02 15.38 27.13
N ARG A 151 -38.55 15.31 25.89
CA ARG A 151 -39.96 15.62 25.58
C ARG A 151 -40.92 14.54 26.08
N ARG A 152 -40.50 13.28 26.19
CA ARG A 152 -41.33 12.21 26.74
C ARG A 152 -41.62 12.38 28.23
N GLY A 153 -40.81 13.17 28.95
CA GLY A 153 -40.95 13.41 30.39
C GLY A 153 -40.83 12.13 31.22
N PRO A 154 -40.61 12.22 32.54
CA PRO A 154 -40.77 11.03 33.39
C PRO A 154 -42.21 10.55 33.22
N ALA A 155 -42.38 9.26 32.90
CA ALA A 155 -43.70 8.65 32.85
C ALA A 155 -44.48 9.10 34.10
N MET A 156 -45.61 9.77 33.90
CA MET A 156 -46.56 10.02 34.97
C MET A 156 -46.97 8.67 35.52
N GLY A 157 -46.23 8.21 36.55
CA GLY A 157 -46.59 7.04 37.31
C GLY A 157 -47.98 7.25 37.90
N PRO A 158 -48.78 6.19 38.06
CA PRO A 158 -50.10 6.30 38.66
C PRO A 158 -49.96 7.04 40.00
N GLY A 159 -50.63 8.20 40.09
CA GLY A 159 -50.50 9.13 41.22
C GLY A 159 -50.85 8.46 42.56
N PRO A 160 -50.30 8.96 43.67
CA PRO A 160 -50.48 8.33 44.97
C PRO A 160 -51.95 8.38 45.40
N SER A 161 -52.60 7.21 45.43
CA SER A 161 -53.90 7.02 46.05
C SER A 161 -53.74 7.12 47.57
N ASN A 162 -54.11 8.27 48.12
CA ASN A 162 -54.22 8.52 49.55
C ASN A 162 -55.48 7.83 50.13
N VAL A 163 -55.40 6.51 50.33
CA VAL A 163 -56.36 5.79 51.19
C VAL A 163 -55.82 5.80 52.61
N ARG A 164 -56.44 6.63 53.43
CA ARG A 164 -56.24 6.69 54.88
C ARG A 164 -57.05 5.55 55.50
N THR A 165 -56.39 4.47 55.92
CA THR A 165 -57.00 3.43 56.76
C THR A 165 -56.29 3.37 58.10
N THR A 166 -57.05 3.69 59.14
CA THR A 166 -56.74 3.50 60.56
C THR A 166 -56.58 2.02 60.90
N GLY A 167 -55.65 1.68 61.80
CA GLY A 167 -55.83 0.52 62.67
C GLY A 167 -54.60 -0.32 62.99
N VAL A 168 -54.16 -0.22 64.25
CA VAL A 168 -53.72 -1.32 65.14
C VAL A 168 -52.40 -2.05 64.82
N ARG A 169 -51.43 -1.91 65.75
CA ARG A 169 -50.28 -2.82 65.92
C ARG A 169 -50.69 -4.03 66.79
N PRO A 170 -50.09 -5.20 66.53
CA PRO A 170 -49.19 -5.81 67.54
C PRO A 170 -47.87 -6.23 66.87
N ALA A 171 -46.67 -6.08 67.45
CA ALA A 171 -46.09 -6.73 68.63
C ALA A 171 -45.87 -8.25 68.45
N GLY A 172 -44.60 -8.68 68.27
CA GLY A 172 -44.15 -10.04 68.62
C GLY A 172 -43.13 -10.71 67.69
N ALA A 173 -42.08 -11.27 68.33
CA ALA A 173 -41.18 -12.37 67.94
C ALA A 173 -40.13 -12.11 66.83
N GLU A 174 -38.82 -12.02 67.12
CA GLU A 174 -37.86 -13.07 67.56
C GLU A 174 -37.65 -14.23 66.57
N GLY A 175 -36.37 -14.48 66.25
CA GLY A 175 -35.84 -15.84 66.15
C GLY A 175 -35.38 -16.37 64.78
N ALA A 176 -34.06 -16.55 64.68
CA ALA A 176 -33.34 -17.74 64.18
C ALA A 176 -33.35 -18.17 62.68
N TYR A 177 -32.14 -18.10 62.06
CA TYR A 177 -31.31 -19.16 61.40
C TYR A 177 -31.95 -20.47 60.83
N PRO A 178 -31.26 -21.31 59.98
CA PRO A 178 -29.94 -21.19 59.31
C PRO A 178 -29.82 -21.80 57.87
N ALA A 179 -28.57 -21.77 57.35
CA ALA A 179 -27.84 -22.83 56.61
C ALA A 179 -28.02 -23.07 55.09
N GLY A 180 -26.89 -23.39 54.44
CA GLY A 180 -26.78 -24.14 53.17
C GLY A 180 -25.76 -23.58 52.17
N THR A 181 -24.44 -23.82 52.30
CA THR A 181 -23.62 -24.93 51.73
C THR A 181 -23.16 -24.81 50.26
N GLY A 182 -21.82 -24.84 50.07
CA GLY A 182 -21.07 -25.47 48.96
C GLY A 182 -20.83 -24.61 47.71
N VAL A 183 -19.72 -24.68 46.95
CA VAL A 183 -18.62 -25.66 46.83
C VAL A 183 -17.36 -24.98 46.22
N GLN A 184 -16.19 -25.55 46.54
CA GLN A 184 -14.80 -25.31 46.11
C GLN A 184 -14.60 -25.31 44.56
N GLY A 185 -13.66 -24.54 43.99
CA GLY A 185 -12.22 -24.87 43.78
C GLY A 185 -12.04 -25.57 42.41
N GLY A 186 -11.06 -25.34 41.53
CA GLY A 186 -9.87 -24.49 41.42
C GLY A 186 -9.42 -24.50 39.93
N PRO A 187 -8.24 -23.96 39.57
CA PRO A 187 -7.81 -23.73 38.18
C PRO A 187 -6.68 -24.67 37.73
N GLU A 188 -6.59 -25.04 36.45
CA GLU A 188 -5.32 -25.49 35.85
C GLU A 188 -5.20 -25.13 34.36
N ALA A 189 -4.00 -24.66 34.02
CA ALA A 189 -3.49 -24.38 32.69
C ALA A 189 -2.75 -25.62 32.15
N GLY A 190 -2.77 -25.81 30.83
CA GLY A 190 -2.00 -26.86 30.16
C GLY A 190 -1.44 -26.38 28.82
N ALA A 191 -0.11 -26.33 28.73
CA ALA A 191 0.67 -26.13 27.52
C ALA A 191 1.26 -27.46 27.03
N GLY A 192 1.58 -27.54 25.74
CA GLY A 192 2.29 -28.66 25.07
C GLY A 192 1.69 -28.87 23.68
N GLY A 193 2.40 -28.66 22.56
CA GLY A 193 3.70 -29.20 22.21
C GLY A 193 3.47 -30.29 21.16
N ARG A 194 3.80 -30.04 19.88
CA ARG A 194 3.85 -31.10 18.85
C ARG A 194 5.09 -30.95 18.00
N ALA A 195 5.82 -32.06 17.99
CA ALA A 195 7.10 -32.29 17.35
C ALA A 195 6.96 -32.69 15.88
N GLU A 196 8.08 -32.50 15.20
CA GLU A 196 8.44 -32.89 13.83
C GLU A 196 8.37 -34.40 13.58
N GLN A 197 8.19 -34.77 12.30
CA GLN A 197 8.56 -36.10 11.78
C GLN A 197 9.15 -35.98 10.35
N PRO A 198 9.97 -36.97 9.92
CA PRO A 198 11.20 -36.73 9.15
C PRO A 198 11.22 -37.21 7.69
N MET A 199 12.25 -36.79 6.93
CA MET A 199 12.67 -37.33 5.61
C MET A 199 13.17 -38.78 5.73
N THR A 200 13.04 -39.69 4.74
CA THR A 200 13.83 -39.97 3.49
C THR A 200 13.44 -41.43 3.06
N PRO A 201 13.85 -42.11 1.94
CA PRO A 201 14.84 -41.79 0.90
C PRO A 201 14.42 -42.07 -0.57
N ALA A 202 15.34 -41.71 -1.47
CA ALA A 202 15.30 -41.84 -2.93
C ALA A 202 15.35 -43.29 -3.45
N GLU A 203 14.78 -43.51 -4.64
CA GLU A 203 15.08 -44.66 -5.50
C GLU A 203 15.63 -44.22 -6.88
N PRO A 204 16.53 -45.02 -7.51
CA PRO A 204 17.22 -44.68 -8.74
C PRO A 204 16.62 -45.36 -10.00
N GLY A 205 16.74 -44.69 -11.14
CA GLY A 205 16.88 -45.35 -12.44
C GLY A 205 15.86 -44.95 -13.50
N THR A 206 16.30 -44.15 -14.49
CA THR A 206 16.09 -44.40 -15.94
C THR A 206 17.13 -43.56 -16.70
N PRO A 207 17.99 -44.14 -17.55
CA PRO A 207 18.99 -43.39 -18.31
C PRO A 207 18.37 -42.46 -19.36
N ALA A 208 18.96 -41.28 -19.48
CA ALA A 208 18.61 -40.24 -20.45
C ALA A 208 18.67 -40.75 -21.90
N GLU A 209 17.56 -40.57 -22.62
CA GLU A 209 17.57 -40.53 -24.09
C GLU A 209 18.44 -39.36 -24.56
N ARG A 210 19.33 -39.67 -25.51
CA ARG A 210 20.27 -38.75 -26.15
C ARG A 210 19.54 -38.03 -27.28
N PRO A 211 19.40 -36.69 -27.28
CA PRO A 211 18.88 -35.99 -28.45
C PRO A 211 19.98 -35.83 -29.49
N GLU A 212 19.75 -36.48 -30.62
CA GLU A 212 20.07 -36.11 -31.99
C GLU A 212 20.87 -34.81 -32.23
N ALA A 213 21.94 -34.95 -33.01
CA ALA A 213 22.77 -33.88 -33.52
C ALA A 213 21.94 -32.87 -34.35
N SER A 214 21.60 -31.74 -33.74
CA SER A 214 21.02 -30.60 -34.45
C SER A 214 22.06 -29.93 -35.33
N ARG A 215 21.73 -29.89 -36.63
CA ARG A 215 22.48 -29.26 -37.71
C ARG A 215 22.67 -27.76 -37.43
N ARG A 216 23.91 -27.28 -37.54
CA ARG A 216 24.24 -25.85 -37.47
C ARG A 216 23.55 -25.08 -38.61
N PRO A 217 22.85 -23.97 -38.35
CA PRO A 217 22.54 -22.99 -39.38
C PRO A 217 23.80 -22.16 -39.67
N SER A 218 24.15 -22.05 -40.95
CA SER A 218 25.18 -21.15 -41.48
C SER A 218 24.85 -19.69 -41.20
N THR A 219 25.79 -18.95 -40.59
CA THR A 219 25.71 -17.50 -40.41
C THR A 219 25.84 -16.76 -41.75
N PRO A 220 25.06 -15.70 -41.99
CA PRO A 220 25.31 -14.77 -43.10
C PRO A 220 26.57 -13.96 -42.81
N ARG A 221 27.45 -13.84 -43.81
CA ARG A 221 28.70 -13.08 -43.77
C ARG A 221 28.37 -11.58 -43.83
N VAL A 222 28.51 -10.86 -42.72
CA VAL A 222 28.48 -9.39 -42.71
C VAL A 222 29.88 -8.90 -43.08
N HIS A 223 29.96 -8.08 -44.13
CA HIS A 223 31.18 -7.38 -44.53
C HIS A 223 31.62 -6.45 -43.38
N ALA A 224 32.76 -6.76 -42.76
CA ALA A 224 33.51 -5.79 -41.97
C ALA A 224 34.31 -4.92 -42.96
N GLY A 225 33.68 -3.88 -43.48
CA GLY A 225 34.37 -2.77 -44.13
C GLY A 225 34.79 -1.77 -43.05
N GLY A 226 36.09 -1.52 -42.92
CA GLY A 226 36.57 -0.38 -42.15
C GLY A 226 36.10 0.91 -42.82
N LEU A 227 35.81 1.92 -41.99
CA LEU A 227 35.49 3.28 -42.45
C LEU A 227 36.65 3.78 -43.31
N ASP A 228 36.34 4.26 -44.51
CA ASP A 228 37.34 4.83 -45.40
C ASP A 228 37.65 6.29 -45.01
N ASP A 229 38.75 6.83 -45.54
CA ASP A 229 39.22 8.18 -45.24
C ASP A 229 38.27 9.27 -45.77
N GLU A 230 37.28 8.90 -46.58
CA GLU A 230 36.24 9.79 -47.10
C GLU A 230 35.13 9.96 -46.08
N ASP A 231 34.66 8.85 -45.48
CA ASP A 231 33.70 8.86 -44.36
C ASP A 231 34.22 9.65 -43.14
N MET A 232 35.53 9.62 -42.85
CA MET A 232 36.10 10.40 -41.74
C MET A 232 36.11 11.91 -41.99
N ARG A 233 36.30 12.36 -43.24
CA ARG A 233 36.31 13.80 -43.56
C ARG A 233 34.92 14.43 -43.46
N ASP A 234 33.89 13.66 -43.80
CA ASP A 234 32.50 14.11 -43.69
C ASP A 234 32.06 14.25 -42.22
N ILE A 235 32.59 13.41 -41.33
CA ILE A 235 32.35 13.55 -39.87
C ILE A 235 33.06 14.80 -39.31
N ASP A 236 34.30 15.06 -39.71
CA ASP A 236 35.05 16.25 -39.25
C ASP A 236 34.44 17.56 -39.77
N ALA A 237 33.84 17.55 -40.96
CA ALA A 237 33.11 18.70 -41.50
C ALA A 237 31.83 18.99 -40.71
N LEU A 238 31.10 17.95 -40.29
CA LEU A 238 29.88 18.09 -39.47
C LEU A 238 30.17 18.60 -38.04
N ILE A 239 31.36 18.32 -37.50
CA ILE A 239 31.76 18.79 -36.16
C ILE A 239 32.25 20.26 -36.19
N SER A 240 32.71 20.75 -37.35
CA SER A 240 33.26 22.10 -37.47
C SER A 240 32.23 23.21 -37.64
N GLU A 241 30.98 22.90 -38.01
CA GLU A 241 29.94 23.93 -38.25
C GLU A 241 29.22 24.43 -36.99
N ASP A 242 29.35 23.77 -35.83
CA ASP A 242 28.50 24.05 -34.65
C ASP A 242 29.27 24.51 -33.39
N GLN A 243 30.42 25.16 -33.55
CA GLN A 243 31.09 25.85 -32.45
C GLN A 243 30.60 27.31 -32.34
N PRO A 244 29.69 27.66 -31.40
CA PRO A 244 29.31 29.05 -31.20
C PRO A 244 30.51 29.83 -30.64
N GLU A 245 30.99 30.81 -31.43
CA GLU A 245 32.04 31.74 -30.99
C GLU A 245 31.68 32.38 -29.64
N HIS A 246 32.49 32.09 -28.64
CA HIS A 246 32.40 32.67 -27.30
C HIS A 246 32.77 34.17 -27.36
N ARG A 247 31.82 35.03 -27.72
CA ARG A 247 32.00 36.49 -27.65
C ARG A 247 32.16 36.92 -26.19
N LYS A 248 33.36 37.37 -25.86
CA LYS A 248 33.69 38.04 -24.59
C LYS A 248 32.89 39.35 -24.48
N PRO A 249 32.18 39.63 -23.38
CA PRO A 249 31.44 40.88 -23.25
C PRO A 249 32.41 42.08 -23.16
N PRO A 250 32.06 43.23 -23.79
CA PRO A 250 32.87 44.43 -23.69
C PRO A 250 32.80 45.00 -22.27
N ASN A 251 33.98 45.30 -21.72
CA ASN A 251 34.16 45.85 -20.39
C ASN A 251 33.64 47.30 -20.34
N ARG A 252 32.52 47.55 -19.64
CA ARG A 252 32.11 48.87 -19.13
C ARG A 252 31.26 48.71 -17.88
#